data_AF-A0A087HPJ4-F1
#
_entry.id   AF-A0A087HPJ4-F1
#
_cell.length_a   1.000
_cell.length_b   1.000
_cell.length_c   1.000
_cell.angle_alpha   90.00
_cell.angle_beta   90.00
_cell.angle_gamma   90.00
#
_symmetry.space_group_name_H-M   'P 1'
#
loop_
_entity.id
_entity.type
_entity.pdbx_description
1 polymer ?
#
loop_
_entity_poly.entity_id
_entity_poly.type
_entity_poly.pdbx_seq_one_letter_code
_entity_poly.pdbx_strand_id
1 'polypeptide(L)'
;MTKSFYLNFKHNTPTAISCFNFIIRFLYESALFQEVKIRHATFQCLSSIASIHFEVLKPHIHYLFDLTSDVVKGDVGSVALQAIEFWSSICATEIEHPEVVNPQPDWPGPLLGFIELALPHFVPTLLERMLKPQDDQDHVSNISMAAGTCLGLVSQKVGVAIVPFVTSFVDAKISDPHWRSREAASFAFGSVLDVPTFVKLAVLDFLLNATKDEKNKDTTASRIFDFLHSPASGSPGNLPRFVDVLLQAINNDVPNVAEKICGALYSLAQGYEDVGASSSLLTQYPGEIIQHLLAAAEHKDEQVSKLRAGAAYDLLNVVVRCSNVADASNIIAHLLSEIIQEIDKTMDIPIILMDGREKQAKLHASLCVLLQVLIQKLNGTYHQ
;
A
#
# COMPACT_ATOMS: atom_id res chain seq x y z
N MET A 1 29.93 -19.75 -23.41
CA MET A 1 29.48 -21.16 -23.47
C MET A 1 28.64 -21.50 -22.22
N THR A 2 27.73 -20.59 -21.82
CA THR A 2 27.19 -20.58 -20.44
C THR A 2 25.67 -20.34 -20.37
N LYS A 3 24.98 -20.20 -21.51
CA LYS A 3 23.50 -20.20 -21.59
C LYS A 3 22.90 -21.50 -22.12
N SER A 4 23.73 -22.40 -22.67
CA SER A 4 23.27 -23.65 -23.32
C SER A 4 23.29 -24.88 -22.40
N PHE A 5 23.94 -24.81 -21.23
CA PHE A 5 24.05 -25.96 -20.32
C PHE A 5 22.85 -26.11 -19.36
N TYR A 6 22.04 -25.06 -19.18
CA TYR A 6 20.92 -25.06 -18.24
C TYR A 6 19.56 -25.38 -18.87
N LEU A 7 19.46 -25.44 -20.19
CA LEU A 7 18.19 -25.72 -20.90
C LEU A 7 17.92 -27.22 -21.14
N ASN A 8 18.76 -28.13 -20.61
CA ASN A 8 18.59 -29.58 -20.81
C ASN A 8 18.56 -30.42 -19.54
N PHE A 9 18.53 -29.80 -18.34
CA PHE A 9 18.09 -30.54 -17.16
C PHE A 9 16.56 -30.62 -17.20
N LYS A 10 16.05 -31.62 -17.92
CA LYS A 10 14.63 -32.00 -17.81
C LYS A 10 14.33 -32.18 -16.32
N HIS A 11 13.43 -31.35 -15.80
CA HIS A 11 12.98 -31.30 -14.41
C HIS A 11 12.47 -32.65 -13.84
N ASN A 12 12.38 -33.71 -14.67
CA ASN A 12 11.87 -35.04 -14.31
C ASN A 12 12.87 -36.19 -14.50
N THR A 13 14.19 -35.94 -14.57
CA THR A 13 15.13 -37.08 -14.49
C THR A 13 15.23 -37.57 -13.04
N PRO A 14 15.21 -38.89 -12.78
CA PRO A 14 15.30 -39.45 -11.41
C PRO A 14 16.53 -38.94 -10.64
N THR A 15 17.62 -38.68 -11.35
CA THR A 15 18.86 -38.12 -10.80
C THR A 15 18.69 -36.68 -10.35
N ALA A 16 17.99 -35.83 -11.11
CA ALA A 16 17.72 -34.43 -10.73
C ALA A 16 16.85 -34.35 -9.47
N ILE A 17 15.77 -35.15 -9.43
CA ILE A 17 14.86 -35.22 -8.28
C ILE A 17 15.61 -35.68 -7.02
N SER A 18 16.49 -36.68 -7.16
CA SER A 18 17.32 -37.17 -6.05
C SER A 18 18.28 -36.10 -5.52
N CYS A 19 18.92 -35.34 -6.41
CA CYS A 19 19.77 -34.21 -6.03
C CYS A 19 18.98 -33.12 -5.30
N PHE A 20 17.80 -32.76 -5.80
CA PHE A 20 16.96 -31.75 -5.17
C PHE A 20 16.45 -32.18 -3.78
N ASN A 21 16.06 -33.45 -3.62
CA ASN A 21 15.70 -33.98 -2.30
C ASN A 21 16.88 -33.92 -1.32
N PHE A 22 18.09 -34.20 -1.79
CA PHE A 22 19.29 -34.04 -0.98
C PHE A 22 19.53 -32.58 -0.57
N ILE A 23 19.38 -31.64 -1.50
CA ILE A 23 19.53 -30.20 -1.23
C ILE A 23 18.49 -29.72 -0.20
N ILE A 24 17.21 -30.04 -0.38
CA ILE A 24 16.16 -29.62 0.56
C ILE A 24 16.39 -30.22 1.95
N ARG A 25 16.80 -31.49 2.02
CA ARG A 25 17.17 -32.11 3.30
C ARG A 25 18.35 -31.41 3.96
N PHE A 26 19.40 -31.10 3.20
CA PHE A 26 20.56 -30.37 3.73
C PHE A 26 20.18 -28.97 4.24
N LEU A 27 19.30 -28.27 3.53
CA LEU A 27 18.77 -26.98 3.98
C LEU A 27 17.94 -27.13 5.25
N TYR A 28 17.11 -28.17 5.36
CA TYR A 28 16.35 -28.45 6.58
C TYR A 28 17.29 -28.65 7.79
N GLU A 29 18.34 -29.46 7.63
CA GLU A 29 19.33 -29.69 8.70
C GLU A 29 20.09 -28.40 9.05
N SER A 30 20.44 -27.59 8.04
CA SER A 30 21.14 -26.31 8.21
C SER A 30 20.28 -25.25 8.92
N ALA A 31 18.97 -25.29 8.74
CA ALA A 31 18.02 -24.39 9.41
C ALA A 31 17.97 -24.61 10.93
N LEU A 32 18.46 -25.75 11.43
CA LEU A 32 18.47 -26.11 12.85
C LEU A 32 19.82 -25.82 13.53
N PHE A 33 20.80 -25.29 12.80
CA PHE A 33 22.13 -25.01 13.36
C PHE A 33 22.09 -23.84 14.34
N GLN A 34 22.97 -23.84 15.34
CA GLN A 34 23.06 -22.77 16.35
C GLN A 34 23.52 -21.43 15.75
N GLU A 35 24.31 -21.46 14.69
CA GLU A 35 24.87 -20.28 14.04
C GLU A 35 23.80 -19.50 13.24
N VAL A 36 23.49 -18.28 13.70
CA VAL A 36 22.48 -17.39 13.08
C VAL A 36 22.75 -17.16 11.60
N LYS A 37 24.01 -16.95 11.21
CA LYS A 37 24.40 -16.69 9.81
C LYS A 37 24.06 -17.86 8.89
N ILE A 38 24.20 -19.09 9.38
CA ILE A 38 23.88 -20.29 8.60
C ILE A 38 22.38 -20.41 8.43
N ARG A 39 21.59 -20.20 9.50
CA ARG A 39 20.12 -20.20 9.39
C ARG A 39 19.62 -19.11 8.45
N HIS A 40 20.14 -17.90 8.55
CA HIS A 40 19.80 -16.79 7.65
C HIS A 40 20.06 -17.14 6.17
N ALA A 41 21.27 -17.62 5.85
CA ALA A 41 21.62 -18.03 4.48
C ALA A 41 20.77 -19.20 3.99
N THR A 42 20.39 -20.11 4.89
CA THR A 42 19.52 -21.25 4.59
C THR A 42 18.15 -20.77 4.10
N PHE A 43 17.52 -19.82 4.81
CA PHE A 43 16.23 -19.28 4.40
C PHE A 43 16.33 -18.43 3.13
N GLN A 44 17.43 -17.70 2.90
CA GLN A 44 17.70 -17.04 1.61
C GLN A 44 17.75 -18.03 0.44
N CYS A 45 18.41 -19.17 0.64
CA CYS A 45 18.45 -20.25 -0.34
C CYS A 45 17.06 -20.83 -0.60
N LEU A 46 16.26 -21.06 0.45
CA LEU A 46 14.88 -21.53 0.30
C LEU A 46 14.02 -20.54 -0.47
N SER A 47 14.10 -19.23 -0.19
CA SER A 47 13.38 -18.19 -0.94
C SER A 47 13.75 -18.18 -2.43
N SER A 48 15.05 -18.34 -2.73
CA SER A 48 15.53 -18.44 -4.11
C SER A 48 15.01 -19.69 -4.82
N ILE A 49 14.96 -20.83 -4.12
CA ILE A 49 14.38 -22.08 -4.65
C ILE A 49 12.88 -21.91 -4.89
N ALA A 50 12.14 -21.25 -4.00
CA ALA A 50 10.71 -20.99 -4.18
C ALA A 50 10.44 -20.21 -5.47
N SER A 51 11.26 -19.19 -5.76
CA SER A 51 11.08 -18.35 -6.96
C SER A 51 11.53 -19.02 -8.27
N ILE A 52 12.54 -19.90 -8.24
CA ILE A 52 13.16 -20.44 -9.47
C ILE A 52 12.74 -21.90 -9.74
N HIS A 53 12.51 -22.67 -8.69
CA HIS A 53 12.30 -24.12 -8.73
C HIS A 53 11.15 -24.56 -7.81
N PHE A 54 10.03 -23.84 -7.88
CA PHE A 54 8.83 -24.05 -7.05
C PHE A 54 8.38 -25.52 -6.97
N GLU A 55 8.39 -26.23 -8.10
CA GLU A 55 7.95 -27.63 -8.20
C GLU A 55 8.72 -28.59 -7.29
N VAL A 56 9.97 -28.27 -6.97
CA VAL A 56 10.81 -29.06 -6.09
C VAL A 56 10.31 -29.00 -4.63
N LEU A 57 9.60 -27.94 -4.26
CA LEU A 57 9.11 -27.74 -2.89
C LEU A 57 7.86 -28.58 -2.59
N LYS A 58 7.09 -28.99 -3.60
CA LYS A 58 5.83 -29.72 -3.44
C LYS A 58 5.89 -30.92 -2.48
N PRO A 59 6.85 -31.87 -2.59
CA PRO A 59 6.91 -33.00 -1.66
C PRO A 59 7.35 -32.61 -0.24
N HIS A 60 7.94 -31.43 -0.05
CA HIS A 60 8.52 -30.99 1.21
C HIS A 60 7.73 -29.89 1.92
N ILE A 61 6.69 -29.35 1.28
CA ILE A 61 6.02 -28.11 1.71
C ILE A 61 5.46 -28.20 3.14
N HIS A 62 4.92 -29.35 3.54
CA HIS A 62 4.39 -29.54 4.90
C HIS A 62 5.51 -29.42 5.95
N TYR A 63 6.65 -30.06 5.72
CA TYR A 63 7.80 -29.97 6.62
C TYR A 63 8.41 -28.57 6.63
N LEU A 64 8.44 -27.90 5.47
CA LEU A 64 8.89 -26.51 5.36
C LEU A 64 7.93 -25.55 6.06
N PHE A 65 6.62 -25.84 6.08
CA PHE A 65 5.63 -25.07 6.82
C PHE A 65 5.86 -25.14 8.33
N ASP A 66 6.08 -26.34 8.87
CA ASP A 66 6.37 -26.51 10.29
C ASP A 66 7.67 -25.79 10.67
N LEU A 67 8.75 -26.03 9.90
CA LEU A 67 10.05 -25.40 10.10
C LEU A 67 9.98 -23.86 10.06
N THR A 68 9.35 -23.30 9.03
CA THR A 68 9.23 -21.85 8.88
C THR A 68 8.32 -21.25 9.94
N SER A 69 7.25 -21.94 10.35
CA SER A 69 6.38 -21.49 11.43
C SER A 69 7.11 -21.37 12.76
N ASP A 70 7.94 -22.35 13.10
CA ASP A 70 8.77 -22.34 14.30
C ASP A 70 9.80 -21.21 14.26
N VAL A 71 10.45 -21.01 13.11
CA VAL A 71 11.44 -19.96 12.91
C VAL A 71 10.81 -18.56 12.99
N VAL A 72 9.69 -18.35 12.30
CA VAL A 72 8.95 -17.10 12.40
C VAL A 72 8.55 -16.89 13.86
N LYS A 73 8.16 -17.93 14.61
CA LYS A 73 7.69 -17.79 15.99
C LYS A 73 8.80 -17.49 17.01
N GLY A 74 9.92 -18.22 16.95
CA GLY A 74 10.89 -18.29 18.04
C GLY A 74 12.32 -17.83 17.72
N ASP A 75 12.67 -17.61 16.45
CA ASP A 75 14.06 -17.28 16.08
C ASP A 75 14.35 -15.76 16.15
N VAL A 76 15.62 -15.40 15.94
CA VAL A 76 16.11 -14.03 15.85
C VAL A 76 15.49 -13.31 14.65
N GLY A 77 15.30 -12.00 14.79
CA GLY A 77 14.53 -11.21 13.84
C GLY A 77 14.98 -11.30 12.38
N SER A 78 16.30 -11.34 12.13
CA SER A 78 16.84 -11.45 10.77
C SER A 78 16.54 -12.80 10.11
N VAL A 79 16.48 -13.89 10.87
CA VAL A 79 16.14 -15.22 10.34
C VAL A 79 14.62 -15.35 10.16
N ALA A 80 13.84 -14.83 11.11
CA ALA A 80 12.38 -14.78 10.99
C ALA A 80 11.93 -13.95 9.76
N LEU A 81 12.63 -12.85 9.46
CA LEU A 81 12.41 -12.05 8.26
C LEU A 81 12.58 -12.88 6.99
N GLN A 82 13.67 -13.65 6.90
CA GLN A 82 13.95 -14.51 5.74
C GLN A 82 12.93 -15.64 5.57
N ALA A 83 12.41 -16.17 6.69
CA ALA A 83 11.31 -17.14 6.63
C ALA A 83 9.99 -16.51 6.12
N ILE A 84 9.71 -15.24 6.43
CA ILE A 84 8.57 -14.50 5.85
C ILE A 84 8.81 -14.20 4.36
N GLU A 85 10.03 -13.87 3.96
CA GLU A 85 10.39 -13.67 2.55
C GLU A 85 10.20 -14.96 1.73
N PHE A 86 10.53 -16.13 2.28
CA PHE A 86 10.26 -17.42 1.63
C PHE A 86 8.78 -17.59 1.28
N TRP A 87 7.89 -17.29 2.21
CA TRP A 87 6.44 -17.35 1.96
C TRP A 87 5.95 -16.26 1.01
N SER A 88 6.56 -15.08 1.05
CA SER A 88 6.30 -14.02 0.06
C SER A 88 6.68 -14.49 -1.35
N SER A 89 7.82 -15.18 -1.51
CA SER A 89 8.23 -15.80 -2.77
C SER A 89 7.24 -16.87 -3.23
N ILE A 90 6.78 -17.75 -2.34
CA ILE A 90 5.73 -18.73 -2.66
C ILE A 90 4.47 -18.01 -3.15
N CYS A 91 3.97 -17.01 -2.42
CA CYS A 91 2.77 -16.26 -2.81
C CYS A 91 2.94 -15.64 -4.19
N ALA A 92 4.07 -14.94 -4.43
CA ALA A 92 4.35 -14.30 -5.71
C ALA A 92 4.36 -15.31 -6.86
N THR A 93 5.03 -16.45 -6.67
CA THR A 93 5.05 -17.52 -7.69
C THR A 93 3.66 -18.10 -7.94
N GLU A 94 2.84 -18.31 -6.90
CA GLU A 94 1.46 -18.79 -7.07
C GLU A 94 0.53 -17.76 -7.73
N ILE A 95 0.80 -16.45 -7.56
CA ILE A 95 0.07 -15.36 -8.22
C ILE A 95 0.45 -15.23 -9.69
N GLU A 96 1.74 -15.39 -10.03
CA GLU A 96 2.25 -15.34 -11.40
C GLU A 96 1.86 -16.56 -12.23
N HIS A 97 1.67 -17.70 -11.56
CA HIS A 97 1.23 -18.95 -12.17
C HIS A 97 -0.14 -19.35 -11.60
N PRO A 98 -1.20 -18.54 -11.73
CA PRO A 98 -2.55 -18.97 -11.38
C PRO A 98 -2.89 -20.02 -12.43
N GLU A 99 -3.22 -21.26 -12.05
CA GLU A 99 -3.35 -22.32 -13.06
C GLU A 99 -4.20 -21.91 -14.26
N VAL A 100 -3.66 -22.21 -15.45
CA VAL A 100 -4.43 -22.33 -16.68
C VAL A 100 -5.64 -23.20 -16.34
N VAL A 101 -6.83 -22.60 -16.35
CA VAL A 101 -8.16 -23.25 -16.22
C VAL A 101 -8.39 -24.34 -17.28
N ASN A 102 -7.39 -24.68 -18.09
CA ASN A 102 -7.43 -25.73 -19.09
C ASN A 102 -6.51 -26.88 -18.66
N PRO A 103 -7.08 -28.00 -18.15
CA PRO A 103 -6.30 -29.19 -17.89
C PRO A 103 -5.79 -29.70 -19.24
N GLN A 104 -4.49 -29.55 -19.51
CA GLN A 104 -3.89 -30.39 -20.54
C GLN A 104 -4.06 -31.86 -20.11
N PRO A 105 -4.51 -32.75 -20.99
CA PRO A 105 -4.90 -34.12 -20.62
C PRO A 105 -3.76 -34.97 -20.02
N ASP A 106 -2.51 -34.51 -20.12
CA ASP A 106 -1.32 -35.21 -19.63
C ASP A 106 -0.73 -34.60 -18.33
N TRP A 107 -1.41 -33.63 -17.71
CA TRP A 107 -0.88 -32.88 -16.57
C TRP A 107 -1.46 -33.36 -15.22
N PRO A 108 -0.63 -33.81 -14.26
CA PRO A 108 -1.10 -34.47 -13.04
C PRO A 108 -1.57 -33.46 -11.98
N GLY A 109 -2.83 -33.05 -12.06
CA GLY A 109 -3.55 -32.30 -11.02
C GLY A 109 -3.02 -30.90 -10.73
N PRO A 110 -3.65 -30.13 -9.83
CA PRO A 110 -3.18 -28.80 -9.53
C PRO A 110 -1.81 -28.83 -8.81
N LEU A 111 -0.86 -28.03 -9.26
CA LEU A 111 0.49 -27.87 -8.70
C LEU A 111 0.57 -26.77 -7.63
N LEU A 112 -0.51 -26.01 -7.45
CA LEU A 112 -0.52 -24.75 -6.71
C LEU A 112 -1.66 -24.72 -5.69
N GLY A 113 -1.46 -24.01 -4.56
CA GLY A 113 -2.42 -23.90 -3.46
C GLY A 113 -1.82 -24.09 -2.07
N PHE A 114 -0.50 -23.97 -1.92
CA PHE A 114 0.16 -24.05 -0.61
C PHE A 114 -0.30 -22.94 0.32
N ILE A 115 -0.54 -21.74 -0.23
CA ILE A 115 -1.02 -20.61 0.57
C ILE A 115 -2.42 -20.89 1.10
N GLU A 116 -3.32 -21.44 0.28
CA GLU A 116 -4.68 -21.80 0.70
C GLU A 116 -4.70 -22.84 1.82
N LEU A 117 -3.80 -23.83 1.76
CA LEU A 117 -3.65 -24.84 2.82
C LEU A 117 -3.03 -24.27 4.10
N ALA A 118 -2.11 -23.32 3.97
CA ALA A 118 -1.41 -22.71 5.09
C ALA A 118 -2.23 -21.61 5.80
N LEU A 119 -3.24 -21.05 5.14
CA LEU A 119 -4.07 -19.93 5.61
C LEU A 119 -4.41 -19.95 7.12
N PRO A 120 -4.98 -21.05 7.68
CA PRO A 120 -5.47 -21.04 9.07
C PRO A 120 -4.39 -20.84 10.13
N HIS A 121 -3.14 -21.14 9.78
CA HIS A 121 -2.00 -21.07 10.70
C HIS A 121 -1.05 -19.93 10.31
N PHE A 122 -0.90 -19.67 9.02
CA PHE A 122 0.02 -18.66 8.50
C PHE A 122 -0.48 -17.24 8.75
N VAL A 123 -1.75 -16.94 8.45
CA VAL A 123 -2.31 -15.59 8.63
C VAL A 123 -2.26 -15.15 10.10
N PRO A 124 -2.70 -15.96 11.09
CA PRO A 124 -2.54 -15.58 12.50
C PRO A 124 -1.08 -15.33 12.88
N THR A 125 -0.14 -16.13 12.35
CA THR A 125 1.29 -15.95 12.62
C THR A 125 1.82 -14.61 12.09
N LEU A 126 1.41 -14.21 10.88
CA LEU A 126 1.76 -12.89 10.32
C LEU A 126 1.18 -11.75 11.17
N LEU A 127 -0.10 -11.85 11.56
CA LEU A 127 -0.77 -10.84 12.39
C LEU A 127 -0.12 -10.70 13.78
N GLU A 128 0.29 -11.81 14.40
CA GLU A 128 1.06 -11.80 15.64
C GLU A 128 2.43 -11.14 15.47
N ARG A 129 3.13 -11.38 14.35
CA ARG A 129 4.41 -10.72 14.05
C ARG A 129 4.27 -9.21 13.94
N MET A 130 3.13 -8.72 13.46
CA MET A 130 2.84 -7.29 13.39
C MET A 130 2.65 -6.65 14.78
N LEU A 131 2.32 -7.45 15.81
CA LEU A 131 2.12 -6.96 17.20
C LEU A 131 3.39 -6.93 18.06
N LYS A 132 4.43 -7.72 17.74
CA LYS A 132 5.58 -7.91 18.64
C LYS A 132 6.32 -6.59 18.95
N PRO A 133 6.71 -6.35 20.22
CA PRO A 133 7.42 -5.15 20.64
C PRO A 133 8.87 -5.06 20.10
N GLN A 134 9.35 -3.82 20.00
CA GLN A 134 10.62 -3.40 19.42
C GLN A 134 11.76 -3.51 20.43
N ASP A 135 12.45 -4.64 20.48
CA ASP A 135 13.63 -4.79 21.35
C ASP A 135 14.97 -4.49 20.65
N ASP A 136 14.99 -4.25 19.32
CA ASP A 136 16.21 -3.83 18.59
C ASP A 136 15.87 -2.86 17.44
N GLN A 137 16.53 -1.70 17.42
CA GLN A 137 16.18 -0.57 16.55
C GLN A 137 16.44 -0.80 15.04
N ASP A 138 17.20 -1.82 14.63
CA ASP A 138 17.66 -1.95 13.23
C ASP A 138 16.97 -3.02 12.38
N HIS A 139 16.24 -3.98 12.98
CA HIS A 139 15.68 -5.12 12.24
C HIS A 139 14.16 -5.33 12.43
N VAL A 140 13.54 -4.64 13.39
CA VAL A 140 12.13 -4.89 13.75
C VAL A 140 11.15 -4.16 12.83
N SER A 141 11.51 -2.97 12.32
CA SER A 141 10.73 -2.27 11.27
C SER A 141 10.54 -3.18 10.04
N ASN A 142 11.58 -3.95 9.70
CA ASN A 142 11.57 -4.83 8.55
C ASN A 142 10.63 -6.03 8.72
N ILE A 143 10.46 -6.58 9.93
CA ILE A 143 9.60 -7.76 10.14
C ILE A 143 8.12 -7.40 10.09
N SER A 144 7.72 -6.32 10.76
CA SER A 144 6.32 -5.87 10.71
C SER A 144 5.93 -5.48 9.29
N MET A 145 6.85 -4.80 8.58
CA MET A 145 6.67 -4.42 7.18
C MET A 145 6.60 -5.66 6.27
N ALA A 146 7.54 -6.59 6.39
CA ALA A 146 7.53 -7.83 5.63
C ALA A 146 6.29 -8.68 5.89
N ALA A 147 5.83 -8.75 7.15
CA ALA A 147 4.59 -9.47 7.50
C ALA A 147 3.37 -8.82 6.83
N GLY A 148 3.26 -7.48 6.86
CA GLY A 148 2.17 -6.76 6.18
C GLY A 148 2.23 -6.86 4.66
N THR A 149 3.41 -6.83 4.05
CA THR A 149 3.61 -7.05 2.60
C THR A 149 3.24 -8.49 2.23
N CYS A 150 3.71 -9.47 3.00
CA CYS A 150 3.37 -10.88 2.79
C CYS A 150 1.85 -11.10 2.92
N LEU A 151 1.20 -10.48 3.91
CA LEU A 151 -0.25 -10.52 4.07
C LEU A 151 -0.99 -9.97 2.85
N GLY A 152 -0.47 -8.92 2.21
CA GLY A 152 -1.00 -8.39 0.96
C GLY A 152 -0.90 -9.37 -0.21
N LEU A 153 0.23 -10.06 -0.34
CA LEU A 153 0.38 -11.13 -1.34
C LEU A 153 -0.57 -12.30 -1.07
N VAL A 154 -0.71 -12.72 0.19
CA VAL A 154 -1.68 -13.75 0.58
C VAL A 154 -3.10 -13.32 0.19
N SER A 155 -3.45 -12.06 0.46
CA SER A 155 -4.74 -11.48 0.11
C SER A 155 -5.00 -11.51 -1.39
N GLN A 156 -4.01 -11.12 -2.20
CA GLN A 156 -4.09 -11.18 -3.66
C GLN A 156 -4.28 -12.62 -4.16
N LYS A 157 -3.61 -13.60 -3.54
CA LYS A 157 -3.69 -15.00 -3.96
C LYS A 157 -5.01 -15.68 -3.61
N VAL A 158 -5.53 -15.44 -2.40
CA VAL A 158 -6.67 -16.20 -1.85
C VAL A 158 -7.99 -15.42 -1.80
N GLY A 159 -7.93 -14.11 -2.07
CA GLY A 159 -9.09 -13.23 -2.10
C GLY A 159 -9.91 -13.29 -0.81
N VAL A 160 -11.21 -13.60 -0.95
CA VAL A 160 -12.20 -13.59 0.14
C VAL A 160 -11.86 -14.57 1.27
N ALA A 161 -11.07 -15.62 1.01
CA ALA A 161 -10.73 -16.61 2.04
C ALA A 161 -9.91 -16.03 3.21
N ILE A 162 -9.23 -14.89 3.02
CA ILE A 162 -8.44 -14.23 4.08
C ILE A 162 -9.31 -13.45 5.07
N VAL A 163 -10.52 -13.06 4.66
CA VAL A 163 -11.39 -12.10 5.36
C VAL A 163 -11.72 -12.50 6.80
N PRO A 164 -12.10 -13.75 7.13
CA PRO A 164 -12.45 -14.13 8.50
C PRO A 164 -11.29 -13.96 9.50
N PHE A 165 -10.06 -14.21 9.04
CA PHE A 165 -8.87 -14.13 9.88
C PHE A 165 -8.50 -12.68 10.20
N VAL A 166 -8.54 -11.81 9.19
CA VAL A 166 -8.15 -10.40 9.35
C VAL A 166 -9.26 -9.60 10.05
N THR A 167 -10.53 -9.84 9.73
CA THR A 167 -11.64 -9.16 10.43
C THR A 167 -11.64 -9.43 11.93
N SER A 168 -11.46 -10.68 12.35
CA SER A 168 -11.40 -11.03 13.78
C SER A 168 -10.25 -10.31 14.50
N PHE A 169 -9.12 -10.15 13.83
CA PHE A 169 -7.97 -9.45 14.39
C PHE A 169 -8.19 -7.94 14.47
N VAL A 170 -8.70 -7.33 13.39
CA VAL A 170 -9.03 -5.91 13.33
C VAL A 170 -10.06 -5.58 14.41
N ASP A 171 -11.20 -6.27 14.43
CA ASP A 171 -12.27 -5.99 15.40
C ASP A 171 -11.76 -6.09 16.87
N ALA A 172 -10.80 -6.99 17.14
CA ALA A 172 -10.21 -7.14 18.47
C ALA A 172 -9.12 -6.10 18.83
N LYS A 173 -8.37 -5.60 17.84
CA LYS A 173 -7.16 -4.79 18.07
C LYS A 173 -7.30 -3.32 17.72
N ILE A 174 -8.29 -2.98 16.91
CA ILE A 174 -8.50 -1.63 16.40
C ILE A 174 -8.85 -0.66 17.53
N SER A 175 -9.62 -1.07 18.54
CA SER A 175 -9.98 -0.23 19.69
C SER A 175 -9.10 -0.46 20.93
N ASP A 176 -7.99 -1.18 20.79
CA ASP A 176 -7.07 -1.47 21.90
C ASP A 176 -6.42 -0.17 22.42
N PRO A 177 -6.31 0.05 23.75
CA PRO A 177 -5.62 1.21 24.32
C PRO A 177 -4.16 1.35 23.87
N HIS A 178 -3.50 0.25 23.51
CA HIS A 178 -2.12 0.27 23.07
C HIS A 178 -1.98 0.68 21.58
N TRP A 179 -1.20 1.74 21.32
CA TRP A 179 -1.04 2.30 19.96
C TRP A 179 -0.50 1.29 18.94
N ARG A 180 0.32 0.33 19.37
CA ARG A 180 0.88 -0.68 18.47
C ARG A 180 -0.15 -1.72 18.04
N SER A 181 -1.08 -2.09 18.92
CA SER A 181 -2.22 -2.93 18.55
C SER A 181 -3.07 -2.25 17.47
N ARG A 182 -3.31 -0.94 17.65
CA ARG A 182 -4.03 -0.11 16.68
C ARG A 182 -3.30 -0.01 15.34
N GLU A 183 -2.00 0.24 15.35
CA GLU A 183 -1.19 0.31 14.12
C GLU A 183 -1.16 -1.04 13.38
N ALA A 184 -0.93 -2.15 14.09
CA ALA A 184 -0.94 -3.47 13.48
C ALA A 184 -2.31 -3.81 12.86
N ALA A 185 -3.40 -3.43 13.53
CA ALA A 185 -4.76 -3.59 13.01
C ALA A 185 -5.01 -2.73 11.76
N SER A 186 -4.62 -1.45 11.77
CA SER A 186 -4.67 -0.57 10.60
C SER A 186 -3.87 -1.14 9.43
N PHE A 187 -2.66 -1.63 9.69
CA PHE A 187 -1.79 -2.15 8.66
C PHE A 187 -2.36 -3.45 8.08
N ALA A 188 -2.80 -4.38 8.94
CA ALA A 188 -3.43 -5.62 8.50
C ALA A 188 -4.69 -5.36 7.66
N PHE A 189 -5.52 -4.40 8.07
CA PHE A 189 -6.67 -3.95 7.30
C PHE A 189 -6.26 -3.40 5.93
N GLY A 190 -5.25 -2.52 5.91
CA GLY A 190 -4.74 -1.90 4.70
C GLY A 190 -4.13 -2.90 3.71
N SER A 191 -3.51 -3.97 4.18
CA SER A 191 -2.94 -5.02 3.34
C SER A 191 -3.98 -5.85 2.57
N VAL A 192 -5.25 -5.81 2.95
CA VAL A 192 -6.30 -6.67 2.35
C VAL A 192 -7.42 -5.89 1.65
N LEU A 193 -7.18 -4.60 1.38
CA LEU A 193 -8.17 -3.67 0.84
C LEU A 193 -8.70 -4.03 -0.55
N ASP A 194 -7.88 -4.69 -1.35
CA ASP A 194 -8.25 -5.12 -2.70
C ASP A 194 -9.27 -6.27 -2.73
N VAL A 195 -9.69 -6.78 -1.57
CA VAL A 195 -10.74 -7.79 -1.46
C VAL A 195 -12.12 -7.10 -1.41
N PRO A 196 -12.98 -7.25 -2.44
CA PRO A 196 -14.18 -6.42 -2.61
C PRO A 196 -15.22 -6.46 -1.49
N THR A 197 -15.22 -7.53 -0.68
CA THR A 197 -16.15 -7.72 0.44
C THR A 197 -15.62 -7.18 1.77
N PHE A 198 -14.38 -6.69 1.82
CA PHE A 198 -13.70 -6.37 3.08
C PHE A 198 -13.87 -4.92 3.55
N VAL A 199 -14.49 -4.05 2.76
CA VAL A 199 -14.67 -2.62 3.10
C VAL A 199 -15.74 -2.44 4.18
N LYS A 200 -15.31 -2.38 5.45
CA LYS A 200 -16.16 -1.98 6.59
C LYS A 200 -16.02 -0.47 6.86
N LEU A 201 -17.13 0.26 6.84
CA LEU A 201 -17.21 1.67 7.26
C LEU A 201 -16.67 1.93 8.67
N ALA A 202 -16.80 0.94 9.56
CA ALA A 202 -16.28 1.01 10.92
C ALA A 202 -14.74 1.16 10.95
N VAL A 203 -14.03 0.60 9.97
CA VAL A 203 -12.57 0.72 9.92
C VAL A 203 -12.15 2.05 9.34
N LEU A 204 -12.95 2.64 8.45
CA LEU A 204 -12.73 4.01 7.99
C LEU A 204 -12.91 5.02 9.14
N ASP A 205 -14.02 4.93 9.89
CA ASP A 205 -14.26 5.76 11.08
C ASP A 205 -13.14 5.60 12.12
N PHE A 206 -12.53 4.41 12.19
CA PHE A 206 -11.36 4.20 12.99
C PHE A 206 -10.09 4.83 12.40
N LEU A 207 -9.77 4.61 11.12
CA LEU A 207 -8.58 5.17 10.46
C LEU A 207 -8.56 6.70 10.63
N LEU A 208 -9.72 7.33 10.49
CA LEU A 208 -9.93 8.76 10.71
C LEU A 208 -9.76 9.22 12.17
N ASN A 209 -9.99 8.33 13.15
CA ASN A 209 -9.67 8.60 14.55
C ASN A 209 -8.21 8.29 14.88
N ALA A 210 -7.60 7.32 14.18
CA ALA A 210 -6.20 6.95 14.34
C ALA A 210 -5.24 7.98 13.73
N THR A 211 -5.68 8.80 12.75
CA THR A 211 -4.91 9.99 12.33
C THR A 211 -4.75 11.02 13.44
N LYS A 212 -5.52 10.97 14.54
CA LYS A 212 -5.33 11.85 15.70
C LYS A 212 -4.18 11.39 16.62
N ASP A 213 -3.69 10.16 16.46
CA ASP A 213 -2.63 9.60 17.29
C ASP A 213 -1.25 9.93 16.71
N GLU A 214 -0.51 10.82 17.38
CA GLU A 214 0.84 11.30 16.99
C GLU A 214 1.79 10.19 16.51
N LYS A 215 1.72 8.99 17.09
CA LYS A 215 2.64 7.88 16.74
C LYS A 215 2.20 7.02 15.56
N ASN A 216 0.90 7.00 15.24
CA ASN A 216 0.32 6.12 14.21
C ASN A 216 -0.12 6.90 12.94
N LYS A 217 0.04 8.22 12.97
CA LYS A 217 -0.37 9.17 11.94
C LYS A 217 0.10 8.79 10.53
N ASP A 218 1.38 8.51 10.37
CA ASP A 218 2.00 8.30 9.05
C ASP A 218 1.58 6.97 8.40
N THR A 219 1.61 5.89 9.19
CA THR A 219 1.14 4.56 8.78
C THR A 219 -0.35 4.61 8.43
N THR A 220 -1.16 5.28 9.27
CA THR A 220 -2.61 5.38 9.05
C THR A 220 -2.96 6.19 7.80
N ALA A 221 -2.29 7.31 7.56
CA ALA A 221 -2.51 8.15 6.39
C ALA A 221 -2.19 7.42 5.07
N SER A 222 -1.08 6.68 5.02
CA SER A 222 -0.76 5.82 3.87
C SER A 222 -1.82 4.76 3.60
N ARG A 223 -2.52 4.25 4.63
CA ARG A 223 -3.55 3.22 4.43
C ARG A 223 -4.91 3.80 4.05
N ILE A 224 -5.21 5.03 4.47
CA ILE A 224 -6.34 5.80 3.93
C ILE A 224 -6.15 6.03 2.43
N PHE A 225 -4.91 6.34 2.00
CA PHE A 225 -4.54 6.41 0.59
C PHE A 225 -4.83 5.09 -0.13
N ASP A 226 -4.24 3.97 0.33
CA ASP A 226 -4.46 2.66 -0.29
C ASP A 226 -5.97 2.28 -0.35
N PHE A 227 -6.74 2.59 0.69
CA PHE A 227 -8.18 2.34 0.76
C PHE A 227 -8.95 3.01 -0.37
N LEU A 228 -8.61 4.27 -0.65
CA LEU A 228 -9.28 5.04 -1.70
C LEU A 228 -8.89 4.66 -3.11
N HIS A 229 -7.70 4.11 -3.28
CA HIS A 229 -7.24 3.62 -4.57
C HIS A 229 -7.93 2.32 -4.97
N SER A 230 -8.48 1.58 -4.00
CA SER A 230 -9.11 0.31 -4.30
C SER A 230 -10.47 0.51 -4.99
N PRO A 231 -10.72 -0.12 -6.15
CA PRO A 231 -11.97 0.00 -6.91
C PRO A 231 -13.20 -0.54 -6.14
N ALA A 232 -12.98 -1.27 -5.04
CA ALA A 232 -14.01 -1.79 -4.15
C ALA A 232 -14.58 -0.76 -3.15
N SER A 233 -13.94 0.40 -2.96
CA SER A 233 -14.31 1.38 -1.93
C SER A 233 -15.56 2.21 -2.25
N GLY A 234 -16.00 2.21 -3.51
CA GLY A 234 -17.05 3.08 -4.06
C GLY A 234 -18.49 2.67 -3.72
N SER A 235 -18.86 2.64 -2.44
CA SER A 235 -20.29 2.70 -2.07
C SER A 235 -20.73 4.18 -2.04
N PRO A 236 -21.69 4.60 -2.89
CA PRO A 236 -22.02 6.02 -3.08
C PRO A 236 -22.60 6.71 -1.84
N GLY A 237 -23.14 5.95 -0.88
CA GLY A 237 -23.78 6.50 0.33
C GLY A 237 -22.82 7.05 1.38
N ASN A 238 -21.54 6.67 1.36
CA ASN A 238 -20.57 7.01 2.43
C ASN A 238 -19.51 8.03 2.01
N LEU A 239 -19.47 8.37 0.72
CA LEU A 239 -18.47 9.25 0.15
C LEU A 239 -18.53 10.70 0.68
N PRO A 240 -19.70 11.33 0.92
CA PRO A 240 -19.75 12.70 1.45
C PRO A 240 -19.10 12.81 2.83
N ARG A 241 -19.47 11.91 3.74
CA ARG A 241 -18.87 11.84 5.08
C ARG A 241 -17.36 11.57 5.02
N PHE A 242 -16.91 10.82 4.03
CA PHE A 242 -15.51 10.53 3.82
C PHE A 242 -14.71 11.77 3.37
N VAL A 243 -15.23 12.50 2.38
CA VAL A 243 -14.62 13.75 1.90
C VAL A 243 -14.54 14.78 3.03
N ASP A 244 -15.61 14.96 3.80
CA ASP A 244 -15.64 15.91 4.93
C ASP A 244 -14.53 15.65 5.94
N VAL A 245 -14.34 14.39 6.35
CA VAL A 245 -13.33 14.07 7.36
C VAL A 245 -11.91 14.21 6.81
N LEU A 246 -11.67 13.86 5.54
CA LEU A 246 -10.37 14.08 4.92
C LEU A 246 -10.02 15.56 4.80
N LEU A 247 -10.98 16.41 4.43
CA LEU A 247 -10.79 17.86 4.37
C LEU A 247 -10.47 18.44 5.75
N GLN A 248 -11.13 17.96 6.80
CA GLN A 248 -10.80 18.34 8.18
C GLN A 248 -9.40 17.88 8.60
N ALA A 249 -8.98 16.68 8.18
CA ALA A 249 -7.65 16.14 8.51
C ALA A 249 -6.52 16.92 7.81
N ILE A 250 -6.72 17.33 6.55
CA ILE A 250 -5.75 18.18 5.81
C ILE A 250 -5.40 19.45 6.57
N ASN A 251 -6.42 20.09 7.19
CA ASN A 251 -6.25 21.35 7.92
C ASN A 251 -5.69 21.17 9.34
N ASN A 252 -5.93 20.04 9.99
CA ASN A 252 -5.63 19.84 11.40
C ASN A 252 -4.40 18.94 11.68
N ASP A 253 -3.91 18.19 10.70
CA ASP A 253 -2.80 17.24 10.87
C ASP A 253 -1.42 17.76 10.41
N VAL A 254 -0.37 17.03 10.83
CA VAL A 254 1.05 17.30 10.51
C VAL A 254 1.29 17.22 8.98
N PRO A 255 2.21 17.99 8.37
CA PRO A 255 2.27 18.13 6.90
C PRO A 255 2.43 16.83 6.12
N ASN A 256 3.23 15.88 6.62
CA ASN A 256 3.43 14.60 5.94
C ASN A 256 2.11 13.80 5.84
N VAL A 257 1.27 13.90 6.87
CA VAL A 257 -0.07 13.29 6.88
C VAL A 257 -0.97 14.02 5.89
N ALA A 258 -0.97 15.36 5.92
CA ALA A 258 -1.75 16.18 5.00
C ALA A 258 -1.36 15.91 3.53
N GLU A 259 -0.06 15.77 3.22
CA GLU A 259 0.44 15.42 1.88
C GLU A 259 -0.10 14.07 1.41
N LYS A 260 -0.04 13.04 2.27
CA LYS A 260 -0.58 11.71 1.96
C LYS A 260 -2.10 11.72 1.78
N ILE A 261 -2.82 12.49 2.59
CA ILE A 261 -4.28 12.64 2.47
C ILE A 261 -4.64 13.40 1.18
N CYS A 262 -3.90 14.45 0.83
CA CYS A 262 -4.06 15.14 -0.45
C CYS A 262 -3.81 14.20 -1.63
N GLY A 263 -2.76 13.36 -1.56
CA GLY A 263 -2.52 12.31 -2.55
C GLY A 263 -3.66 11.30 -2.64
N ALA A 264 -4.29 10.98 -1.51
CA ALA A 264 -5.39 10.02 -1.46
C ALA A 264 -6.63 10.57 -2.18
N LEU A 265 -6.99 11.82 -1.89
CA LEU A 265 -8.05 12.54 -2.59
C LEU A 265 -7.72 12.77 -4.07
N TYR A 266 -6.45 13.00 -4.40
CA TYR A 266 -6.01 13.23 -5.78
C TYR A 266 -6.31 12.00 -6.64
N SER A 267 -5.90 10.83 -6.18
CA SER A 267 -6.13 9.60 -6.92
C SER A 267 -7.59 9.15 -6.90
N LEU A 268 -8.31 9.41 -5.81
CA LEU A 268 -9.76 9.23 -5.79
C LEU A 268 -10.40 10.06 -6.91
N ALA A 269 -9.98 11.32 -7.05
CA ALA A 269 -10.49 12.21 -8.09
C ALA A 269 -10.09 11.77 -9.51
N GLN A 270 -8.87 11.29 -9.71
CA GLN A 270 -8.45 10.69 -10.98
C GLN A 270 -9.28 9.46 -11.36
N GLY A 271 -9.58 8.58 -10.41
CA GLY A 271 -10.42 7.40 -10.65
C GLY A 271 -11.82 7.75 -11.19
N TYR A 272 -12.37 8.91 -10.81
CA TYR A 272 -13.63 9.41 -11.38
C TYR A 272 -13.47 10.07 -12.77
N GLU A 273 -12.30 10.63 -13.09
CA GLU A 273 -12.00 11.19 -14.42
C GLU A 273 -12.04 10.09 -15.49
N ASP A 274 -11.47 8.91 -15.20
CA ASP A 274 -11.39 7.77 -16.12
C ASP A 274 -12.74 7.11 -16.43
N VAL A 275 -13.71 7.20 -15.51
CA VAL A 275 -15.07 6.62 -15.66
C VAL A 275 -16.03 7.57 -16.40
N GLY A 276 -15.61 8.82 -16.64
CA GLY A 276 -16.37 9.83 -17.37
C GLY A 276 -17.10 10.83 -16.46
N ALA A 277 -17.07 12.10 -16.87
CA ALA A 277 -17.49 13.31 -16.13
C ALA A 277 -18.95 13.33 -15.63
N SER A 278 -19.80 12.43 -16.09
CA SER A 278 -21.24 12.38 -15.74
C SER A 278 -21.53 11.78 -14.36
N SER A 279 -20.53 11.22 -13.68
CA SER A 279 -20.71 10.42 -12.45
C SER A 279 -19.85 10.84 -11.26
N SER A 280 -19.09 11.94 -11.36
CA SER A 280 -18.18 12.30 -10.28
C SER A 280 -19.00 12.78 -9.07
N LEU A 281 -19.04 11.97 -8.00
CA LEU A 281 -19.67 12.39 -6.73
C LEU A 281 -18.91 13.56 -6.09
N LEU A 282 -17.66 13.79 -6.52
CA LEU A 282 -16.88 15.00 -6.23
C LEU A 282 -17.48 16.27 -6.84
N THR A 283 -18.29 16.16 -7.92
CA THR A 283 -18.99 17.30 -8.53
C THR A 283 -20.08 17.90 -7.64
N GLN A 284 -20.50 17.21 -6.58
CA GLN A 284 -21.51 17.74 -5.65
C GLN A 284 -20.94 18.76 -4.65
N TYR A 285 -19.61 18.85 -4.49
CA TYR A 285 -18.95 19.68 -3.46
C TYR A 285 -17.73 20.50 -3.92
N PRO A 286 -17.66 21.04 -5.17
CA PRO A 286 -16.45 21.70 -5.65
C PRO A 286 -16.09 22.95 -4.83
N GLY A 287 -17.08 23.72 -4.37
CA GLY A 287 -16.83 24.95 -3.62
C GLY A 287 -16.23 24.72 -2.23
N GLU A 288 -16.76 23.76 -1.48
CA GLU A 288 -16.26 23.44 -0.13
C GLU A 288 -14.87 22.81 -0.18
N ILE A 289 -14.63 21.89 -1.13
CA ILE A 289 -13.32 21.28 -1.35
C ILE A 289 -12.30 22.35 -1.72
N ILE A 290 -12.61 23.24 -2.67
CA ILE A 290 -11.69 24.31 -3.11
C ILE A 290 -11.36 25.25 -1.95
N GLN A 291 -12.34 25.66 -1.14
CA GLN A 291 -12.10 26.52 0.02
C GLN A 291 -11.22 25.86 1.07
N HIS A 292 -11.46 24.58 1.39
CA HIS A 292 -10.64 23.86 2.37
C HIS A 292 -9.20 23.66 1.89
N LEU A 293 -8.99 23.40 0.60
CA LEU A 293 -7.65 23.23 0.02
C LEU A 293 -6.88 24.55 -0.09
N LEU A 294 -7.57 25.65 -0.39
CA LEU A 294 -6.97 26.99 -0.32
C LEU A 294 -6.52 27.32 1.11
N ALA A 295 -7.37 27.08 2.11
CA ALA A 295 -7.01 27.27 3.51
C ALA A 295 -5.82 26.39 3.94
N ALA A 296 -5.73 25.16 3.42
CA ALA A 296 -4.60 24.27 3.65
C ALA A 296 -3.29 24.78 3.03
N ALA A 297 -3.38 25.46 1.88
CA ALA A 297 -2.24 26.03 1.17
C ALA A 297 -1.72 27.33 1.82
N GLU A 298 -2.58 28.12 2.46
CA GLU A 298 -2.23 29.41 3.09
C GLU A 298 -1.55 29.31 4.48
N HIS A 299 -1.37 28.10 5.03
CA HIS A 299 -0.93 27.95 6.41
C HIS A 299 0.50 28.49 6.66
N LYS A 300 0.63 29.46 7.57
CA LYS A 300 1.78 30.39 7.76
C LYS A 300 3.13 29.82 8.25
N ASP A 301 3.36 28.50 8.24
CA ASP A 301 4.59 27.93 8.79
C ASP A 301 5.64 27.66 7.68
N GLU A 302 6.64 28.55 7.54
CA GLU A 302 7.44 28.80 6.32
C GLU A 302 8.23 27.62 5.71
N GLN A 303 8.57 26.57 6.47
CA GLN A 303 9.29 25.39 5.94
C GLN A 303 8.44 24.11 5.88
N VAL A 304 7.38 24.09 6.68
CA VAL A 304 6.47 22.97 6.96
C VAL A 304 5.24 23.06 6.03
N SER A 305 4.97 24.25 5.47
CA SER A 305 3.84 24.58 4.58
C SER A 305 4.02 24.21 3.11
N LYS A 306 5.25 24.09 2.58
CA LYS A 306 5.45 23.96 1.12
C LYS A 306 5.03 22.60 0.53
N LEU A 307 5.23 21.50 1.27
CA LEU A 307 4.77 20.17 0.86
C LEU A 307 3.24 20.08 0.89
N ARG A 308 2.63 20.59 1.97
CA ARG A 308 1.18 20.70 2.12
C ARG A 308 0.56 21.57 1.01
N ALA A 309 1.16 22.73 0.74
CA ALA A 309 0.71 23.65 -0.29
C ALA A 309 0.82 23.03 -1.70
N GLY A 310 1.95 22.40 -2.03
CA GLY A 310 2.14 21.70 -3.30
C GLY A 310 1.09 20.61 -3.52
N ALA A 311 0.90 19.73 -2.54
CA ALA A 311 -0.08 18.65 -2.61
C ALA A 311 -1.53 19.17 -2.67
N ALA A 312 -1.83 20.29 -1.99
CA ALA A 312 -3.14 20.94 -2.08
C ALA A 312 -3.39 21.54 -3.48
N TYR A 313 -2.40 22.17 -4.10
CA TYR A 313 -2.51 22.69 -5.48
C TYR A 313 -2.64 21.58 -6.52
N ASP A 314 -1.93 20.47 -6.35
CA ASP A 314 -2.05 19.29 -7.24
C ASP A 314 -3.45 18.68 -7.14
N LEU A 315 -4.02 18.61 -5.93
CA LEU A 315 -5.39 18.16 -5.73
C LEU A 315 -6.42 19.14 -6.31
N LEU A 316 -6.24 20.45 -6.10
CA LEU A 316 -7.08 21.50 -6.69
C LEU A 316 -7.13 21.37 -8.21
N ASN A 317 -6.01 21.04 -8.85
CA ASN A 317 -5.93 20.84 -10.29
C ASN A 317 -6.89 19.73 -10.78
N VAL A 318 -6.89 18.56 -10.13
CA VAL A 318 -7.78 17.45 -10.53
C VAL A 318 -9.24 17.76 -10.21
N VAL A 319 -9.52 18.40 -9.07
CA VAL A 319 -10.88 18.82 -8.71
C VAL A 319 -11.45 19.78 -9.76
N VAL A 320 -10.66 20.75 -10.23
CA VAL A 320 -11.06 21.68 -11.30
C VAL A 320 -11.27 20.94 -12.64
N ARG A 321 -10.44 19.94 -12.97
CA ARG A 321 -10.64 19.10 -14.17
C ARG A 321 -11.96 18.33 -14.12
N CYS A 322 -12.28 17.76 -12.97
CA CYS A 322 -13.49 16.96 -12.76
C CYS A 322 -14.76 17.80 -12.57
N SER A 323 -14.63 19.09 -12.26
CA SER A 323 -15.77 19.98 -12.01
C SER A 323 -16.56 20.30 -13.28
N ASN A 324 -17.90 20.31 -13.13
CA ASN A 324 -18.79 20.83 -14.16
C ASN A 324 -18.64 22.36 -14.24
N VAL A 325 -18.49 22.83 -15.46
CA VAL A 325 -18.11 24.18 -15.81
C VAL A 325 -19.25 25.19 -15.53
N ALA A 326 -20.51 24.76 -15.66
CA ALA A 326 -21.68 25.61 -15.43
C ALA A 326 -21.80 26.08 -13.96
N ASP A 327 -21.47 25.20 -13.00
CA ASP A 327 -21.63 25.47 -11.56
C ASP A 327 -20.35 26.04 -10.92
N ALA A 328 -19.18 25.79 -11.51
CA ALA A 328 -17.88 26.14 -10.93
C ALA A 328 -17.24 27.42 -11.48
N SER A 329 -17.80 28.05 -12.52
CA SER A 329 -17.20 29.20 -13.24
C SER A 329 -16.77 30.37 -12.34
N ASN A 330 -17.62 30.79 -11.40
CA ASN A 330 -17.31 31.87 -10.44
C ASN A 330 -16.18 31.48 -9.46
N ILE A 331 -16.17 30.22 -9.03
CA ILE A 331 -15.17 29.69 -8.10
C ILE A 331 -13.83 29.54 -8.81
N ILE A 332 -13.83 29.09 -10.07
CA ILE A 332 -12.66 28.98 -10.94
C ILE A 332 -12.06 30.36 -11.21
N ALA A 333 -12.88 31.39 -11.46
CA ALA A 333 -12.41 32.75 -11.66
C ALA A 333 -11.77 33.36 -10.39
N HIS A 334 -12.36 33.10 -9.22
CA HIS A 334 -11.76 33.50 -7.95
C HIS A 334 -10.43 32.78 -7.69
N LEU A 335 -10.39 31.47 -7.91
CA LEU A 335 -9.19 30.66 -7.78
C LEU A 335 -8.07 31.14 -8.71
N LEU A 336 -8.37 31.54 -9.94
CA LEU A 336 -7.39 32.13 -10.86
C LEU A 336 -6.71 33.38 -10.26
N SER A 337 -7.49 34.26 -9.62
CA SER A 337 -6.96 35.47 -8.98
C SER A 337 -6.04 35.13 -7.81
N GLU A 338 -6.44 34.19 -6.95
CA GLU A 338 -5.64 33.74 -5.80
C GLU A 338 -4.30 33.12 -6.24
N ILE A 339 -4.33 32.24 -7.24
CA ILE A 339 -3.12 31.57 -7.77
C ILE A 339 -2.14 32.58 -8.39
N ILE A 340 -2.62 33.59 -9.12
CA ILE A 340 -1.76 34.64 -9.67
C ILE A 340 -1.07 35.42 -8.55
N GLN A 341 -1.82 35.79 -7.50
CA GLN A 341 -1.25 36.50 -6.35
C GLN A 341 -0.21 35.65 -5.62
N GLU A 342 -0.44 34.34 -5.50
CA GLU A 342 0.50 33.44 -4.80
C GLU A 342 1.77 33.18 -5.60
N ILE A 343 1.67 33.08 -6.93
CA ILE A 343 2.85 33.04 -7.82
C ILE A 343 3.68 34.31 -7.62
N ASP A 344 3.04 35.49 -7.60
CA ASP A 344 3.73 36.78 -7.43
C ASP A 344 4.47 36.84 -6.08
N LYS A 345 3.78 36.49 -4.97
CA LYS A 345 4.38 36.43 -3.63
C LYS A 345 5.57 35.47 -3.55
N THR A 346 5.50 34.32 -4.21
CA THR A 346 6.55 33.29 -4.13
C THR A 346 7.74 33.55 -5.05
N MET A 347 7.63 34.50 -6.00
CA MET A 347 8.73 34.95 -6.85
C MET A 347 9.70 35.91 -6.14
N ASP A 348 9.22 36.63 -5.12
CA ASP A 348 9.99 37.63 -4.37
C ASP A 348 10.78 37.06 -3.17
N ILE A 349 10.68 35.76 -2.89
CA ILE A 349 11.32 35.14 -1.72
C ILE A 349 12.81 34.81 -2.01
N PRO A 350 13.78 35.39 -1.28
CA PRO A 350 15.21 35.11 -1.48
C PRO A 350 15.57 33.68 -1.04
N ILE A 351 16.17 32.91 -1.95
CA ILE A 351 16.53 31.49 -1.74
C ILE A 351 17.91 31.39 -1.08
N ILE A 352 17.96 31.07 0.21
CA ILE A 352 19.21 31.04 1.00
C ILE A 352 19.82 29.61 1.10
N LEU A 353 19.04 28.55 0.85
CA LEU A 353 19.46 27.13 0.97
C LEU A 353 19.03 26.27 -0.23
N MET A 354 19.86 25.30 -0.65
CA MET A 354 19.58 24.40 -1.79
C MET A 354 18.31 23.57 -1.63
N ASP A 355 18.00 23.06 -0.43
CA ASP A 355 16.75 22.31 -0.14
C ASP A 355 15.50 23.20 -0.28
N GLY A 356 15.63 24.49 0.03
CA GLY A 356 14.57 25.48 -0.19
C GLY A 356 14.26 25.70 -1.67
N ARG A 357 15.25 25.55 -2.55
CA ARG A 357 15.12 25.74 -4.01
C ARG A 357 14.32 24.62 -4.66
N GLU A 358 14.58 23.37 -4.30
CA GLU A 358 13.84 22.22 -4.86
C GLU A 358 12.36 22.26 -4.47
N LYS A 359 12.07 22.53 -3.19
CA LYS A 359 10.70 22.65 -2.68
C LYS A 359 9.94 23.80 -3.33
N GLN A 360 10.60 24.94 -3.56
CA GLN A 360 10.01 26.08 -4.26
C GLN A 360 9.77 25.78 -5.74
N ALA A 361 10.69 25.10 -6.42
CA ALA A 361 10.50 24.68 -7.80
C ALA A 361 9.31 23.72 -7.96
N LYS A 362 9.14 22.77 -7.03
CA LYS A 362 7.96 21.88 -7.00
C LYS A 362 6.66 22.68 -6.82
N LEU A 363 6.63 23.60 -5.87
CA LEU A 363 5.46 24.47 -5.64
C LEU A 363 5.11 25.30 -6.90
N HIS A 364 6.10 25.92 -7.54
CA HIS A 364 5.92 26.67 -8.78
C HIS A 364 5.44 25.81 -9.94
N ALA A 365 5.91 24.55 -10.03
CA ALA A 365 5.42 23.61 -11.02
C ALA A 365 3.93 23.30 -10.81
N SER A 366 3.51 22.97 -9.58
CA SER A 366 2.11 22.71 -9.24
C SER A 366 1.21 23.93 -9.52
N LEU A 367 1.63 25.14 -9.14
CA LEU A 367 0.91 26.39 -9.41
C LEU A 367 0.74 26.64 -10.92
N CYS A 368 1.80 26.45 -11.72
CA CYS A 368 1.75 26.61 -13.17
C CYS A 368 0.81 25.59 -13.84
N VAL A 369 0.83 24.33 -13.40
CA VAL A 369 -0.07 23.29 -13.92
C VAL A 369 -1.52 23.63 -13.60
N LEU A 370 -1.81 24.07 -12.37
CA LEU A 370 -3.14 24.52 -11.98
C LEU A 370 -3.61 25.73 -12.82
N LEU A 371 -2.73 26.73 -13.02
CA LEU A 371 -3.01 27.90 -13.86
C LEU A 371 -3.37 27.50 -15.29
N GLN A 372 -2.61 26.59 -15.90
CA GLN A 372 -2.89 26.09 -17.24
C GLN A 372 -4.29 25.48 -17.35
N VAL A 373 -4.68 24.69 -16.34
CA VAL A 373 -5.96 23.98 -16.32
C VAL A 373 -7.13 24.92 -16.09
N LEU A 374 -6.97 25.93 -15.23
CA LEU A 374 -7.95 27.00 -15.05
C LEU A 374 -8.21 27.76 -16.35
N ILE A 375 -7.14 28.13 -17.07
CA ILE A 375 -7.24 28.82 -18.37
C ILE A 375 -7.94 27.93 -19.41
N GLN A 376 -7.59 26.64 -19.49
CA GLN A 376 -8.20 25.71 -20.43
C GLN A 376 -9.70 25.52 -20.16
N LYS A 377 -10.10 25.39 -18.89
CA LYS A 377 -11.51 25.28 -18.50
C LYS A 377 -12.31 26.55 -18.79
N LEU A 378 -11.74 27.73 -18.54
CA LEU A 378 -12.35 29.01 -18.87
C LEU A 378 -12.42 29.26 -20.39
N ASN A 379 -11.44 28.81 -21.18
CA ASN A 379 -11.52 28.92 -22.64
C ASN A 379 -12.55 27.94 -23.24
N GLY A 380 -12.74 26.77 -22.62
CA GLY A 380 -13.79 25.82 -22.99
C GLY A 380 -15.21 26.37 -22.84
N THR A 381 -15.46 27.27 -21.88
CA THR A 381 -16.75 27.98 -21.76
C THR A 381 -17.06 28.95 -22.88
N TYR A 382 -16.04 29.55 -23.51
CA TYR A 382 -16.26 30.57 -24.54
C TYR A 382 -16.56 29.98 -25.93
N HIS A 383 -16.42 28.66 -26.09
CA HIS A 383 -16.61 27.95 -27.36
C HIS A 383 -17.79 26.95 -27.38
N GLN A 384 -18.60 26.91 -26.33
CA GLN A 384 -19.96 26.35 -26.34
C GLN A 384 -20.97 27.49 -26.32
#